data_AF-A0A0G4FD46-F1
#
_entry.id   AF-A0A0G4FD46-F1
#
_cell.length_a   1.000
_cell.length_b   1.000
_cell.length_c   1.000
_cell.angle_alpha   90.00
_cell.angle_beta   90.00
_cell.angle_gamma   90.00
#
_symmetry.space_group_name_H-M   'P 1'
#
loop_
_entity.id
_entity.type
_entity.pdbx_description
1 polymer ?
#
loop_
_entity_poly.entity_id
_entity_poly.type
_entity_poly.pdbx_seq_one_letter_code
_entity_poly.pdbx_strand_id
1 'polypeptide(L)'
;MRGLSCSLIAFFLLVSPAVGKLDLADFGEKLADTFKGGVPELAKLDLSELFSDKLETKEDILKDRKDILKKSKDACEIPVYNPKEFAKCPPPTPPCTAENTLTVEALLTRLGLPPQNAFRSCDPARLKDAFQGVCRFEGSIILNDAQTPERGFDSPQGCVSLNDADLVEAFSSLRELTGGLQVFSDLIRNVKTFEGFSGLVSVEGQILINSRTLESLVPPAFCNLESVSVLRITQNAFNLKKVAMPSLKSVRASGGLEIEASGDTGIEFVWFPNLVNVEGDVSLDGPGPLGSFFAPALERVAGSFSVDAEIDGLECLNLPGLRFAGRFGYNYPFGKALLLPNLKSVETVFSLQEVTSLERFELSDRFDVSAQTDVVIVVRDWPSSKDQTKSVRHLTRTLTVGSPLFFNVLGISTLDLSSLVQISTEECDERLRIARMPDLETIIWNPALKDNFAAWIEIFDIPKLDTLDGLGDGLTTDPNCNSGGLYAGDGLHAYFDPETRETVYLSVAKNGKAVLPRPA
;
A
#
# COMPACT_ATOMS: atom_id res chain seq x y z
N MET A 1 -26.37 -14.79 -35.17
CA MET A 1 -25.43 -14.52 -36.29
C MET A 1 -24.51 -13.32 -36.06
N ARG A 2 -24.87 -12.27 -35.30
CA ARG A 2 -23.99 -11.11 -35.00
C ARG A 2 -22.71 -11.43 -34.20
N GLY A 3 -22.63 -12.56 -33.49
CA GLY A 3 -21.44 -12.96 -32.74
C GLY A 3 -20.36 -13.68 -33.55
N LEU A 4 -20.71 -14.27 -34.71
CA LEU A 4 -19.76 -14.99 -35.55
C LEU A 4 -18.93 -14.06 -36.45
N SER A 5 -19.46 -12.89 -36.81
CA SER A 5 -18.80 -11.94 -37.71
C SER A 5 -17.63 -11.19 -37.05
N CYS A 6 -17.76 -10.77 -35.79
CA CYS A 6 -16.69 -10.03 -35.11
C CYS A 6 -15.48 -10.92 -34.79
N SER A 7 -15.71 -12.18 -34.44
CA SER A 7 -14.64 -13.13 -34.12
C SER A 7 -13.84 -13.55 -35.36
N LEU A 8 -14.49 -13.67 -36.53
CA LEU A 8 -13.80 -14.02 -37.79
C LEU A 8 -12.90 -12.87 -38.30
N ILE A 9 -13.35 -11.63 -38.14
CA ILE A 9 -12.58 -10.43 -38.53
C ILE A 9 -11.38 -10.21 -37.61
N ALA A 10 -11.55 -10.41 -36.30
CA ALA A 10 -10.46 -10.36 -35.34
C ALA A 10 -9.41 -11.47 -35.61
N PHE A 11 -9.84 -12.67 -35.99
CA PHE A 11 -8.95 -13.77 -36.33
C PHE A 11 -8.15 -13.51 -37.62
N PHE A 12 -8.76 -12.87 -38.64
CA PHE A 12 -8.06 -12.51 -39.88
C PHE A 12 -7.04 -11.38 -39.70
N LEU A 13 -7.29 -10.42 -38.81
CA LEU A 13 -6.37 -9.32 -38.53
C LEU A 13 -5.16 -9.73 -37.65
N LEU A 14 -5.26 -10.86 -36.93
CA LEU A 14 -4.20 -11.33 -36.03
C LEU A 14 -3.20 -12.30 -36.68
N VAL A 15 -3.51 -12.90 -37.84
CA VAL A 15 -2.73 -14.04 -38.38
C VAL A 15 -1.77 -13.67 -39.53
N SER A 16 -1.73 -12.43 -40.01
CA SER A 16 -0.81 -12.05 -41.11
C SER A 16 0.09 -10.85 -40.77
N PRO A 17 1.38 -11.06 -40.47
CA PRO A 17 2.32 -9.97 -40.17
C PRO A 17 2.83 -9.22 -41.42
N ALA A 18 2.33 -9.55 -42.62
CA ALA A 18 2.80 -9.01 -43.89
C ALA A 18 1.74 -8.14 -44.59
N VAL A 19 1.18 -7.14 -43.90
CA VAL A 19 0.31 -6.15 -44.52
C VAL A 19 0.67 -4.75 -44.01
N GLY A 20 1.78 -4.21 -44.53
CA GLY A 20 2.07 -2.80 -44.43
C GLY A 20 1.27 -2.04 -45.49
N LYS A 21 0.36 -1.17 -45.03
CA LYS A 21 -0.56 -0.32 -45.82
C LYS A 21 -1.63 -1.11 -46.58
N LEU A 22 -2.69 -1.48 -45.85
CA LEU A 22 -3.96 -1.81 -46.49
C LEU A 22 -4.78 -0.53 -46.60
N ASP A 23 -5.10 -0.12 -47.82
CA ASP A 23 -6.15 0.87 -48.06
C ASP A 23 -7.50 0.20 -47.76
N LEU A 24 -8.21 0.71 -46.76
CA LEU A 24 -9.48 0.16 -46.30
C LEU A 24 -10.56 0.17 -47.40
N ALA A 25 -10.46 1.09 -48.36
CA ALA A 25 -11.33 1.12 -49.53
C ALA A 25 -11.06 -0.07 -50.47
N ASP A 26 -9.79 -0.39 -50.72
CA ASP A 26 -9.36 -1.52 -51.58
C ASP A 26 -9.66 -2.89 -50.95
N PHE A 27 -9.66 -2.96 -49.60
CA PHE A 27 -10.07 -4.17 -48.88
C PHE A 27 -11.57 -4.43 -48.97
N GLY A 28 -12.41 -3.39 -48.87
CA GLY A 28 -13.86 -3.50 -49.04
C GLY A 28 -14.26 -4.00 -50.42
N GLU A 29 -13.57 -3.52 -51.47
CA GLU A 29 -13.82 -3.93 -52.85
C GLU A 29 -13.41 -5.39 -53.11
N LYS A 30 -12.26 -5.83 -52.59
CA LYS A 30 -11.78 -7.22 -52.68
C LYS A 30 -12.63 -8.20 -51.88
N LEU A 31 -13.16 -7.78 -50.73
CA LEU A 31 -14.09 -8.60 -49.96
C LEU A 31 -15.39 -8.79 -50.74
N ALA A 32 -15.94 -7.72 -51.33
CA ALA A 32 -17.16 -7.78 -52.14
C ALA A 32 -17.00 -8.69 -53.37
N ASP A 33 -15.84 -8.68 -54.03
CA ASP A 33 -15.53 -9.58 -55.14
C ASP A 33 -15.41 -11.05 -54.71
N THR A 34 -14.90 -11.32 -53.50
CA THR A 34 -14.80 -12.68 -52.96
C THR A 34 -16.18 -13.28 -52.65
N PHE A 35 -17.18 -12.45 -52.36
CA PHE A 35 -18.56 -12.87 -52.05
C PHE A 35 -19.53 -12.86 -53.25
N LYS A 36 -19.10 -12.45 -54.45
CA LYS A 36 -19.93 -12.49 -55.68
C LYS A 36 -20.41 -13.90 -56.07
N GLY A 37 -19.85 -14.96 -55.48
CA GLY A 37 -20.18 -16.36 -55.79
C GLY A 37 -21.15 -17.09 -54.86
N GLY A 38 -21.61 -16.49 -53.76
CA GLY A 38 -22.45 -17.24 -52.81
C GLY A 38 -23.17 -16.37 -51.80
N VAL A 39 -24.48 -16.55 -51.74
CA VAL A 39 -25.45 -15.97 -50.77
C VAL A 39 -25.97 -14.57 -51.16
N PRO A 40 -27.08 -14.50 -51.94
CA PRO A 40 -27.76 -13.26 -52.32
C PRO A 40 -28.26 -12.39 -51.15
N GLU A 41 -28.31 -12.93 -49.92
CA GLU A 41 -28.77 -12.23 -48.73
C GLU A 41 -27.70 -11.32 -48.11
N LEU A 42 -26.40 -11.56 -48.36
CA LEU A 42 -25.32 -10.69 -47.87
C LEU A 42 -25.17 -9.39 -48.69
N ALA A 43 -25.60 -9.39 -49.96
CA ALA A 43 -25.56 -8.22 -50.83
C ALA A 43 -26.59 -7.12 -50.46
N LYS A 44 -27.49 -7.40 -49.49
CA LYS A 44 -28.49 -6.45 -48.97
C LYS A 44 -28.09 -5.82 -47.64
N LEU A 45 -26.98 -6.25 -47.03
CA LEU A 45 -26.45 -5.64 -45.82
C LEU A 45 -25.68 -4.39 -46.21
N ASP A 46 -26.21 -3.23 -45.84
CA ASP A 46 -25.49 -1.97 -45.93
C ASP A 46 -24.36 -1.98 -44.87
N LEU A 47 -23.19 -2.47 -45.28
CA LEU A 47 -22.01 -2.56 -44.43
C LEU A 47 -21.41 -1.18 -44.14
N SER A 48 -21.89 -0.10 -44.79
CA SER A 48 -21.42 1.25 -44.50
C SER A 48 -21.76 1.71 -43.08
N GLU A 49 -22.84 1.20 -42.47
CA GLU A 49 -23.19 1.50 -41.06
C GLU A 49 -22.24 0.81 -40.05
N LEU A 50 -21.69 -0.36 -40.39
CA LEU A 50 -20.72 -1.09 -39.57
C LEU A 50 -19.36 -0.40 -39.50
N PHE A 51 -19.10 0.53 -40.43
CA PHE A 51 -17.91 1.37 -40.48
C PHE A 51 -18.26 2.86 -40.37
N SER A 52 -19.41 3.20 -39.76
CA SER A 52 -19.73 4.60 -39.45
C SER A 52 -18.67 5.19 -38.51
N ASP A 53 -18.45 6.51 -38.64
CA ASP A 53 -17.38 7.36 -38.07
C ASP A 53 -17.27 7.39 -36.52
N LYS A 54 -17.79 6.39 -35.82
CA LYS A 54 -17.75 6.23 -34.36
C LYS A 54 -16.91 5.05 -33.88
N LEU A 55 -16.18 4.37 -34.77
CA LEU A 55 -15.10 3.50 -34.33
C LEU A 55 -13.93 4.39 -33.93
N GLU A 56 -13.70 4.51 -32.62
CA GLU A 56 -12.46 5.07 -32.08
C GLU A 56 -11.31 4.50 -32.89
N THR A 57 -10.59 5.39 -33.57
CA THR A 57 -9.49 4.96 -34.42
C THR A 57 -8.46 4.26 -33.54
N LYS A 58 -7.63 3.40 -34.12
CA LYS A 58 -6.50 2.80 -33.40
C LYS A 58 -5.63 3.90 -32.78
N GLU A 59 -5.53 5.08 -33.42
CA GLU A 59 -4.91 6.27 -32.84
C GLU A 59 -5.65 6.81 -31.60
N ASP A 60 -6.97 6.85 -31.57
CA ASP A 60 -7.76 7.30 -30.41
C ASP A 60 -7.60 6.35 -29.21
N ILE A 61 -7.67 5.04 -29.43
CA ILE A 61 -7.43 4.03 -28.38
C ILE A 61 -5.99 4.11 -27.86
N LEU A 62 -5.00 4.31 -28.75
CA LEU A 62 -3.60 4.47 -28.36
C LEU A 62 -3.35 5.81 -27.65
N LYS A 63 -4.09 6.86 -27.99
CA LYS A 63 -4.01 8.18 -27.35
C LYS A 63 -4.63 8.12 -25.96
N ASP A 64 -5.83 7.57 -25.81
CA ASP A 64 -6.46 7.35 -24.51
C ASP A 64 -5.60 6.45 -23.62
N ARG A 65 -4.99 5.42 -24.18
CA ARG A 65 -4.04 4.57 -23.44
C ARG A 65 -2.78 5.32 -23.02
N LYS A 66 -2.20 6.15 -23.88
CA LYS A 66 -1.05 7.01 -23.52
C LYS A 66 -1.45 8.03 -22.46
N ASP A 67 -2.66 8.58 -22.53
CA ASP A 67 -3.16 9.54 -21.56
C ASP A 67 -3.48 8.88 -20.21
N ILE A 68 -3.95 7.63 -20.19
CA ILE A 68 -4.12 6.82 -18.96
C ILE A 68 -2.76 6.46 -18.36
N LEU A 69 -1.81 5.95 -19.16
CA LEU A 69 -0.46 5.61 -18.69
C LEU A 69 0.33 6.85 -18.22
N LYS A 70 0.09 8.01 -18.86
CA LYS A 70 0.63 9.28 -18.42
C LYS A 70 -0.01 9.70 -17.10
N LYS A 71 -1.35 9.67 -16.99
CA LYS A 71 -2.06 9.95 -15.73
C LYS A 71 -1.67 9.01 -14.59
N SER A 72 -1.42 7.72 -14.84
CA SER A 72 -1.00 6.77 -13.79
C SER A 72 0.48 6.92 -13.41
N LYS A 73 1.34 7.29 -14.35
CA LYS A 73 2.71 7.75 -14.02
C LYS A 73 2.67 9.01 -13.17
N ASP A 74 1.88 10.00 -13.58
CA ASP A 74 1.73 11.29 -12.92
C ASP A 74 1.10 11.13 -11.52
N ALA A 75 0.17 10.18 -11.31
CA ALA A 75 -0.50 9.95 -10.02
C ALA A 75 0.44 9.44 -8.91
N CYS A 76 1.53 8.76 -9.27
CA CYS A 76 2.56 8.33 -8.32
C CYS A 76 3.83 9.19 -8.36
N GLU A 77 3.88 10.24 -9.18
CA GLU A 77 4.98 11.18 -9.10
C GLU A 77 4.96 11.80 -7.70
N ILE A 78 6.06 11.62 -6.97
CA ILE A 78 6.25 12.24 -5.67
C ILE A 78 5.99 13.73 -5.91
N PRO A 79 4.96 14.32 -5.28
CA PRO A 79 4.63 15.70 -5.53
C PRO A 79 5.88 16.52 -5.23
N VAL A 80 6.37 17.24 -6.25
CA VAL A 80 7.40 18.25 -6.05
C VAL A 80 6.72 19.40 -5.33
N TYR A 81 6.59 19.24 -4.02
CA TYR A 81 5.89 20.21 -3.22
C TYR A 81 6.60 21.54 -3.35
N ASN A 82 5.79 22.58 -3.55
CA ASN A 82 6.29 23.90 -3.87
C ASN A 82 7.25 24.36 -2.75
N PRO A 83 8.55 24.53 -3.03
CA PRO A 83 9.52 24.98 -2.03
C PRO A 83 9.11 26.32 -1.39
N LYS A 84 8.26 27.11 -2.04
CA LYS A 84 7.70 28.36 -1.50
C LYS A 84 6.80 28.15 -0.30
N GLU A 85 6.12 27.02 -0.18
CA GLU A 85 5.33 26.71 1.01
C GLU A 85 6.24 26.35 2.20
N PHE A 86 7.39 25.72 1.94
CA PHE A 86 8.45 25.53 2.95
C PHE A 86 9.25 26.76 3.30
N ALA A 87 9.31 27.74 2.40
CA ALA A 87 9.92 29.03 2.72
C ALA A 87 9.20 29.75 3.88
N LYS A 88 8.01 29.28 4.30
CA LYS A 88 7.29 29.76 5.47
C LYS A 88 7.74 29.14 6.80
N CYS A 89 8.63 28.15 6.77
CA CYS A 89 9.11 27.54 7.99
C CYS A 89 9.98 28.53 8.76
N PRO A 90 9.64 28.82 10.03
CA PRO A 90 10.48 29.66 10.85
C PRO A 90 11.85 28.98 11.02
N PRO A 91 12.94 29.75 11.07
CA PRO A 91 14.29 29.19 11.18
C PRO A 91 14.40 28.27 12.41
N PRO A 92 15.30 27.27 12.37
CA PRO A 92 15.57 26.42 13.53
C PRO A 92 15.93 27.32 14.70
N THR A 93 15.22 27.13 15.79
CA THR A 93 15.24 28.05 16.93
C THR A 93 16.30 27.62 17.94
N PRO A 94 16.82 28.55 18.76
CA PRO A 94 17.87 28.25 19.71
C PRO A 94 17.44 27.16 20.71
N PRO A 95 18.38 26.35 21.22
CA PRO A 95 18.09 25.29 22.18
C PRO A 95 17.50 25.86 23.48
N CYS A 96 16.66 25.06 24.14
CA CYS A 96 16.08 25.44 25.43
C CYS A 96 17.15 25.52 26.53
N THR A 97 16.90 26.37 27.52
CA THR A 97 17.71 26.56 28.71
C THR A 97 16.92 26.15 29.95
N ALA A 98 17.60 26.01 31.09
CA ALA A 98 16.90 25.74 32.34
C ALA A 98 15.91 26.86 32.72
N GLU A 99 16.18 28.11 32.33
CA GLU A 99 15.36 29.28 32.67
C GLU A 99 14.02 29.32 31.92
N ASN A 100 13.94 28.68 30.75
CA ASN A 100 12.72 28.61 29.94
C ASN A 100 12.13 27.19 29.90
N THR A 101 12.48 26.37 30.89
CA THR A 101 11.88 25.06 31.14
C THR A 101 10.79 25.19 32.20
N LEU A 102 9.60 24.66 31.95
CA LEU A 102 8.48 24.70 32.88
C LEU A 102 7.93 23.29 33.09
N THR A 103 7.81 22.85 34.34
CA THR A 103 7.14 21.58 34.66
C THR A 103 5.63 21.77 34.82
N VAL A 104 4.86 20.71 34.62
CA VAL A 104 3.40 20.74 34.82
C VAL A 104 3.04 21.11 36.26
N GLU A 105 3.76 20.63 37.27
CA GLU A 105 3.51 20.95 38.68
C GLU A 105 3.75 22.43 38.98
N ALA A 106 4.84 22.99 38.43
CA ALA A 106 5.16 24.40 38.57
C ALA A 106 4.10 25.29 37.90
N LEU A 107 3.64 24.91 36.70
CA LEU A 107 2.58 25.62 35.98
C LEU A 107 1.25 25.58 36.75
N LEU A 108 0.83 24.39 37.20
CA LEU A 108 -0.42 24.23 37.96
C LEU A 108 -0.38 25.01 39.27
N THR A 109 0.74 24.98 39.98
CA THR A 109 0.95 25.79 41.20
C THR A 109 0.84 27.28 40.91
N ARG A 110 1.49 27.76 39.84
CA ARG A 110 1.43 29.18 39.42
C ARG A 110 0.00 29.62 39.11
N LEU A 111 -0.80 28.74 38.52
CA LEU A 111 -2.19 29.00 38.16
C LEU A 111 -3.20 28.71 39.29
N GLY A 112 -2.74 28.27 40.47
CA GLY A 112 -3.62 27.91 41.58
C GLY A 112 -4.50 26.69 41.32
N LEU A 113 -4.02 25.74 40.52
CA LEU A 113 -4.75 24.55 40.09
C LEU A 113 -4.38 23.29 40.87
N PRO A 114 -5.32 22.33 40.99
CA PRO A 114 -5.01 21.07 41.64
C PRO A 114 -3.93 20.28 40.86
N PRO A 115 -3.03 19.57 41.56
CA PRO A 115 -1.98 18.77 40.93
C PRO A 115 -2.52 17.74 39.94
N GLN A 116 -1.91 17.68 38.75
CA GLN A 116 -2.26 16.79 37.64
C GLN A 116 -1.01 16.48 36.81
N ASN A 117 -1.06 15.40 36.04
CA ASN A 117 0.04 14.97 35.17
C ASN A 117 0.02 15.65 33.79
N ALA A 118 -0.95 16.52 33.54
CA ALA A 118 -1.13 17.22 32.28
C ALA A 118 -1.76 18.60 32.51
N PHE A 119 -1.40 19.55 31.66
CA PHE A 119 -2.07 20.83 31.58
C PHE A 119 -3.22 20.75 30.58
N ARG A 120 -4.44 21.10 31.03
CA ARG A 120 -5.68 21.02 30.24
C ARG A 120 -6.28 22.40 30.11
N SER A 121 -6.30 22.94 28.89
CA SER A 121 -6.91 24.23 28.61
C SER A 121 -7.14 24.45 27.11
N CYS A 122 -8.19 25.18 26.78
CA CYS A 122 -8.55 25.73 25.48
C CYS A 122 -8.77 27.26 25.55
N ASP A 123 -8.65 27.90 26.72
CA ASP A 123 -8.85 29.34 26.90
C ASP A 123 -7.62 30.13 26.40
N PRO A 124 -7.77 31.03 25.40
CA PRO A 124 -6.64 31.75 24.82
C PRO A 124 -5.77 32.51 25.83
N ALA A 125 -6.40 33.20 26.79
CA ALA A 125 -5.68 34.01 27.77
C ALA A 125 -4.86 33.13 28.71
N ARG A 126 -5.42 32.00 29.13
CA ARG A 126 -4.74 31.02 29.98
C ARG A 126 -3.61 30.31 29.24
N LEU A 127 -3.81 29.93 27.98
CA LEU A 127 -2.74 29.34 27.15
C LEU A 127 -1.56 30.30 27.00
N LYS A 128 -1.85 31.58 26.72
CA LYS A 128 -0.85 32.63 26.64
C LYS A 128 -0.09 32.81 27.95
N ASP A 129 -0.80 33.00 29.07
CA ASP A 129 -0.16 33.13 30.38
C ASP A 129 0.66 31.89 30.74
N ALA A 130 0.16 30.70 30.41
CA ALA A 130 0.83 29.43 30.64
C ALA A 130 2.18 29.32 29.91
N PHE A 131 2.21 29.61 28.61
CA PHE A 131 3.32 29.21 27.73
C PHE A 131 4.13 30.35 27.12
N GLN A 132 3.80 31.62 27.40
CA GLN A 132 4.59 32.75 26.92
C GLN A 132 6.05 32.64 27.41
N GLY A 133 6.98 32.52 26.47
CA GLY A 133 8.41 32.38 26.73
C GLY A 133 8.86 30.98 27.19
N VAL A 134 7.95 30.02 27.30
CA VAL A 134 8.29 28.63 27.65
C VAL A 134 8.85 27.94 26.40
N CYS A 135 10.06 27.40 26.51
CA CYS A 135 10.73 26.66 25.45
C CYS A 135 10.56 25.16 25.60
N ARG A 136 10.74 24.65 26.82
CA ARG A 136 10.56 23.23 27.14
C ARG A 136 9.45 23.09 28.17
N PHE A 137 8.52 22.19 27.91
CA PHE A 137 7.48 21.86 28.87
C PHE A 137 7.57 20.40 29.30
N GLU A 138 7.70 20.20 30.60
CA GLU A 138 7.79 18.87 31.21
C GLU A 138 6.41 18.40 31.66
N GLY A 139 5.70 17.77 30.73
CA GLY A 139 4.32 17.34 30.91
C GLY A 139 3.57 17.24 29.59
N SER A 140 2.28 16.91 29.66
CA SER A 140 1.40 16.87 28.49
C SER A 140 0.54 18.13 28.38
N ILE A 141 0.32 18.59 27.16
CA ILE A 141 -0.62 19.66 26.81
C ILE A 141 -1.86 19.00 26.22
N ILE A 142 -3.03 19.32 26.77
CA ILE A 142 -4.30 18.81 26.29
C ILE A 142 -5.23 19.99 26.00
N LEU A 143 -5.49 20.24 24.72
CA LEU A 143 -6.46 21.21 24.26
C LEU A 143 -7.83 20.54 24.22
N ASN A 144 -8.63 20.73 25.26
CA ASN A 144 -9.96 20.11 25.41
C ASN A 144 -10.88 21.01 26.22
N ASP A 145 -12.19 20.95 25.94
CA ASP A 145 -13.21 21.46 26.83
C ASP A 145 -13.31 20.58 28.07
N ALA A 146 -12.98 21.13 29.23
CA ALA A 146 -13.22 20.43 30.47
C ALA A 146 -14.73 20.31 30.67
N GLN A 147 -15.29 19.13 30.39
CA GLN A 147 -16.73 18.85 30.58
C GLN A 147 -17.21 19.01 32.03
N THR A 148 -16.31 19.26 32.99
CA THR A 148 -16.64 19.54 34.39
C THR A 148 -16.16 20.94 34.77
N PRO A 149 -17.06 21.95 34.74
CA PRO A 149 -16.78 23.31 35.22
C PRO A 149 -16.32 23.37 36.69
N GLU A 150 -16.59 22.32 37.46
CA GLU A 150 -16.42 22.26 38.91
C GLU A 150 -14.98 22.37 39.42
N ARG A 151 -13.97 22.38 38.54
CA ARG A 151 -12.55 22.42 38.94
C ARG A 151 -11.75 23.64 38.44
N GLY A 152 -12.43 24.73 38.07
CA GLY A 152 -11.73 25.94 37.60
C GLY A 152 -11.07 25.76 36.22
N PHE A 153 -11.66 24.89 35.41
CA PHE A 153 -11.30 24.74 34.01
C PHE A 153 -12.17 25.64 33.13
N ASP A 154 -11.68 25.84 31.91
CA ASP A 154 -12.11 26.88 31.01
C ASP A 154 -13.61 26.90 30.74
N SER A 155 -14.16 28.10 30.58
CA SER A 155 -15.54 28.25 30.13
C SER A 155 -15.69 27.68 28.72
N PRO A 156 -16.84 27.05 28.38
CA PRO A 156 -17.11 26.64 26.99
C PRO A 156 -16.92 27.77 25.98
N GLN A 157 -17.21 29.01 26.38
CA GLN A 157 -17.00 30.21 25.58
C GLN A 157 -15.51 30.46 25.26
N GLY A 158 -14.61 30.16 26.20
CA GLY A 158 -13.16 30.25 26.00
C GLY A 158 -12.70 29.34 24.87
N CYS A 159 -13.08 28.06 24.89
CA CYS A 159 -12.75 27.11 23.82
C CYS A 159 -13.26 27.56 22.44
N VAL A 160 -14.47 28.12 22.39
CA VAL A 160 -15.07 28.60 21.13
C VAL A 160 -14.30 29.79 20.56
N SER A 161 -13.65 30.60 21.40
CA SER A 161 -12.85 31.74 20.93
C SER A 161 -11.46 31.36 20.42
N LEU A 162 -10.94 30.18 20.81
CA LEU A 162 -9.60 29.73 20.44
C LEU A 162 -9.43 29.63 18.91
N ASN A 163 -8.45 30.33 18.39
CA ASN A 163 -8.08 30.37 16.98
C ASN A 163 -6.57 30.16 16.77
N ASP A 164 -6.12 30.05 15.51
CA ASP A 164 -4.70 29.82 15.19
C ASP A 164 -3.76 30.93 15.69
N ALA A 165 -4.21 32.20 15.72
CA ALA A 165 -3.38 33.31 16.20
C ALA A 165 -3.12 33.22 17.71
N ASP A 166 -4.12 32.76 18.48
CA ASP A 166 -3.95 32.50 19.92
C ASP A 166 -2.93 31.39 20.17
N LEU A 167 -2.96 30.33 19.36
CA LEU A 167 -1.97 29.25 19.43
C LEU A 167 -0.56 29.76 19.08
N VAL A 168 -0.44 30.62 18.07
CA VAL A 168 0.85 31.26 17.73
C VAL A 168 1.35 32.12 18.89
N GLU A 169 0.49 32.93 19.48
CA GLU A 169 0.88 33.77 20.61
C GLU A 169 1.32 32.93 21.83
N ALA A 170 0.60 31.85 22.13
CA ALA A 170 0.89 30.98 23.27
C ALA A 170 2.14 30.10 23.06
N PHE A 171 2.29 29.47 21.89
CA PHE A 171 3.23 28.36 21.68
C PHE A 171 4.42 28.68 20.76
N SER A 172 4.52 29.91 20.25
CA SER A 172 5.64 30.32 19.35
C SER A 172 7.04 30.07 19.92
N SER A 173 7.20 29.99 21.24
CA SER A 173 8.47 29.70 21.92
C SER A 173 8.70 28.21 22.23
N LEU A 174 7.66 27.37 22.20
CA LEU A 174 7.72 25.96 22.58
C LEU A 174 8.50 25.13 21.55
N ARG A 175 9.45 24.31 22.01
CA ARG A 175 10.33 23.44 21.22
C ARG A 175 10.27 21.99 21.65
N GLU A 176 10.18 21.74 22.95
CA GLU A 176 10.28 20.40 23.50
C GLU A 176 9.09 20.11 24.43
N LEU A 177 8.49 18.94 24.24
CA LEU A 177 7.46 18.39 25.12
C LEU A 177 7.91 17.01 25.60
N THR A 178 8.05 16.81 26.91
CA THR A 178 8.35 15.47 27.46
C THR A 178 7.10 14.59 27.58
N GLY A 179 5.91 15.20 27.56
CA GLY A 179 4.63 14.49 27.46
C GLY A 179 4.06 14.51 26.05
N GLY A 180 2.73 14.38 25.95
CA GLY A 180 2.00 14.44 24.69
C GLY A 180 1.35 15.79 24.41
N LEU A 181 1.06 16.06 23.14
CA LEU A 181 0.15 17.10 22.67
C LEU A 181 -1.14 16.43 22.21
N GLN A 182 -2.26 16.70 22.89
CA GLN A 182 -3.53 16.09 22.52
C GLN A 182 -4.56 17.18 22.28
N VAL A 183 -5.29 17.08 21.17
CA VAL A 183 -6.36 18.02 20.84
C VAL A 183 -7.64 17.22 20.71
N PHE A 184 -8.56 17.44 21.64
CA PHE A 184 -9.89 16.84 21.67
C PHE A 184 -10.89 17.93 21.97
N SER A 185 -11.51 18.54 20.97
CA SER A 185 -12.70 19.32 21.27
C SER A 185 -13.49 19.64 20.01
N ASP A 186 -14.79 19.39 20.08
CA ASP A 186 -15.76 19.90 19.12
C ASP A 186 -16.04 21.41 19.34
N LEU A 187 -15.55 21.98 20.46
CA LEU A 187 -15.69 23.39 20.78
C LEU A 187 -14.54 24.25 20.26
N ILE A 188 -13.36 23.68 20.00
CA ILE A 188 -12.27 24.39 19.33
C ILE A 188 -12.65 24.51 17.85
N ARG A 189 -13.34 25.60 17.50
CA ARG A 189 -13.96 25.75 16.17
C ARG A 189 -13.16 26.57 15.18
N ASN A 190 -12.28 27.43 15.68
CA ASN A 190 -11.59 28.42 14.85
C ASN A 190 -10.11 28.10 14.65
N VAL A 191 -9.65 26.95 15.12
CA VAL A 191 -8.30 26.43 14.86
C VAL A 191 -8.35 25.54 13.64
N LYS A 192 -7.59 25.92 12.60
CA LYS A 192 -7.60 25.26 11.29
C LYS A 192 -6.26 24.69 10.89
N THR A 193 -5.16 25.20 11.43
CA THR A 193 -3.81 24.91 10.91
C THR A 193 -2.77 24.52 11.95
N PHE A 194 -2.94 24.83 13.24
CA PHE A 194 -1.93 24.56 14.28
C PHE A 194 -0.57 25.24 14.07
N GLU A 195 -0.55 26.41 13.43
CA GLU A 195 0.70 27.16 13.19
C GLU A 195 1.45 27.53 14.46
N GLY A 196 0.76 27.57 15.61
CA GLY A 196 1.39 27.82 16.91
C GLY A 196 2.45 26.80 17.31
N PHE A 197 2.38 25.58 16.78
CA PHE A 197 3.37 24.53 17.03
C PHE A 197 4.48 24.48 15.97
N SER A 198 4.62 25.52 15.15
CA SER A 198 5.64 25.59 14.08
C SER A 198 7.09 25.49 14.58
N GLY A 199 7.35 25.92 15.82
CA GLY A 199 8.66 25.82 16.44
C GLY A 199 8.92 24.51 17.17
N LEU A 200 7.92 23.63 17.32
CA LEU A 200 8.06 22.39 18.05
C LEU A 200 9.05 21.46 17.34
N VAL A 201 10.05 20.95 18.06
CA VAL A 201 11.16 20.12 17.56
C VAL A 201 10.99 18.66 18.00
N SER A 202 10.58 18.43 19.25
CA SER A 202 10.42 17.08 19.77
C SER A 202 9.21 16.95 20.70
N VAL A 203 8.57 15.78 20.63
CA VAL A 203 7.51 15.35 21.55
C VAL A 203 7.81 13.93 22.00
N GLU A 204 8.19 13.75 23.26
CA GLU A 204 8.51 12.41 23.81
C GLU A 204 7.26 11.57 24.07
N GLY A 205 6.07 12.18 24.13
CA GLY A 205 4.79 11.49 24.17
C GLY A 205 4.09 11.39 22.82
N GLN A 206 2.76 11.34 22.86
CA GLN A 206 1.91 11.28 21.66
C GLN A 206 1.48 12.67 21.17
N ILE A 207 1.49 12.88 19.87
CA ILE A 207 0.67 13.89 19.20
C ILE A 207 -0.62 13.19 18.77
N LEU A 208 -1.73 13.56 19.41
CA LEU A 208 -3.06 13.02 19.13
C LEU A 208 -3.99 14.12 18.63
N ILE A 209 -4.40 14.01 17.37
CA ILE A 209 -5.23 14.99 16.68
C ILE A 209 -6.62 14.39 16.50
N ASN A 210 -7.56 14.94 17.25
CA ASN A 210 -8.96 14.56 17.24
C ASN A 210 -9.81 15.84 17.21
N SER A 211 -9.81 16.52 16.05
CA SER A 211 -10.45 17.83 15.88
C SER A 211 -11.19 17.93 14.55
N ARG A 212 -12.48 18.28 14.63
CA ARG A 212 -13.37 18.41 13.48
C ARG A 212 -13.12 19.63 12.62
N THR A 213 -12.42 20.66 13.13
CA THR A 213 -12.28 21.94 12.42
C THR A 213 -10.93 22.12 11.77
N LEU A 214 -10.01 21.19 12.02
CA LEU A 214 -8.70 21.20 11.44
C LEU A 214 -8.83 20.92 9.93
N GLU A 215 -8.33 21.85 9.11
CA GLU A 215 -8.42 21.76 7.65
C GLU A 215 -7.08 21.30 7.04
N SER A 216 -5.96 21.66 7.67
CA SER A 216 -4.63 21.42 7.12
C SER A 216 -3.58 21.29 8.23
N LEU A 217 -2.65 20.36 8.07
CA LEU A 217 -1.44 20.21 8.88
C LEU A 217 -0.21 20.35 8.00
N VAL A 218 -0.04 21.53 7.41
CA VAL A 218 1.06 21.85 6.50
C VAL A 218 1.86 23.03 7.04
N PRO A 219 3.09 23.26 6.55
CA PRO A 219 3.88 24.41 6.99
C PRO A 219 3.11 25.73 7.02
N PRO A 220 3.25 26.49 8.12
CA PRO A 220 4.31 26.35 9.13
C PRO A 220 4.02 25.34 10.26
N ALA A 221 2.83 24.74 10.34
CA ALA A 221 2.48 23.77 11.38
C ALA A 221 3.47 22.61 11.45
N PHE A 222 3.98 22.32 12.65
CA PHE A 222 4.98 21.27 12.91
C PHE A 222 6.20 21.30 11.96
N CYS A 223 6.54 22.45 11.36
CA CYS A 223 7.57 22.45 10.34
C CYS A 223 8.94 22.02 10.90
N ASN A 224 9.24 22.36 12.16
CA ASN A 224 10.50 21.98 12.81
C ASN A 224 10.45 20.65 13.56
N LEU A 225 9.31 19.93 13.54
CA LEU A 225 9.15 18.70 14.31
C LEU A 225 10.06 17.62 13.72
N GLU A 226 11.09 17.22 14.45
CA GLU A 226 12.04 16.19 14.03
C GLU A 226 11.71 14.81 14.58
N SER A 227 11.08 14.75 15.76
CA SER A 227 10.74 13.48 16.40
C SER A 227 9.50 13.54 17.26
N VAL A 228 8.74 12.45 17.26
CA VAL A 228 7.57 12.22 18.09
C VAL A 228 7.55 10.74 18.51
N SER A 229 6.98 10.37 19.66
CA SER A 229 6.83 8.94 19.99
C SER A 229 5.60 8.31 19.35
N VAL A 230 4.46 8.98 19.35
CA VAL A 230 3.26 8.50 18.62
C VAL A 230 2.68 9.66 17.84
N LEU A 231 2.39 9.48 16.55
CA LEU A 231 1.60 10.43 15.78
C LEU A 231 0.28 9.76 15.41
N ARG A 232 -0.81 10.19 16.01
CA ARG A 232 -2.15 9.67 15.74
C ARG A 232 -3.08 10.79 15.27
N ILE A 233 -3.65 10.62 14.09
CA ILE A 233 -4.73 11.43 13.54
C ILE A 233 -5.96 10.54 13.51
N THR A 234 -7.01 10.89 14.25
CA THR A 234 -8.20 10.05 14.35
C THR A 234 -9.24 10.40 13.30
N GLN A 235 -10.23 9.52 13.13
CA GLN A 235 -11.37 9.70 12.23
C GLN A 235 -12.28 10.90 12.56
N ASN A 236 -12.00 11.64 13.63
CA ASN A 236 -12.73 12.88 13.92
C ASN A 236 -12.11 14.10 13.20
N ALA A 237 -10.93 13.95 12.61
CA ALA A 237 -10.29 14.96 11.77
C ALA A 237 -10.89 15.01 10.34
N PHE A 238 -12.20 14.88 10.18
CA PHE A 238 -12.84 14.70 8.88
C PHE A 238 -12.68 15.88 7.90
N ASN A 239 -12.45 17.10 8.40
CA ASN A 239 -12.18 18.25 7.54
C ASN A 239 -10.71 18.37 7.11
N LEU A 240 -9.83 17.53 7.65
CA LEU A 240 -8.40 17.56 7.37
C LEU A 240 -8.13 17.04 5.97
N LYS A 241 -7.61 17.91 5.11
CA LYS A 241 -7.32 17.56 3.72
C LYS A 241 -5.87 17.20 3.47
N LYS A 242 -4.95 17.78 4.24
CA LYS A 242 -3.52 17.76 3.92
C LYS A 242 -2.68 17.59 5.17
N VAL A 243 -1.72 16.68 5.12
CA VAL A 243 -0.76 16.45 6.19
C VAL A 243 0.65 16.49 5.62
N ALA A 244 1.48 17.42 6.11
CA ALA A 244 2.87 17.54 5.73
C ALA A 244 3.73 17.95 6.94
N MET A 245 4.66 17.07 7.34
CA MET A 245 5.65 17.36 8.38
C MET A 245 7.05 17.18 7.79
N PRO A 246 7.62 18.25 7.18
CA PRO A 246 8.82 18.13 6.36
C PRO A 246 10.06 17.73 7.14
N SER A 247 10.18 18.15 8.40
CA SER A 247 11.39 17.89 9.19
C SER A 247 11.31 16.60 10.01
N LEU A 248 10.16 15.90 9.99
CA LEU A 248 9.96 14.71 10.80
C LEU A 248 10.91 13.61 10.32
N LYS A 249 11.81 13.15 11.21
CA LYS A 249 12.84 12.14 10.91
C LYS A 249 12.54 10.79 11.55
N SER A 250 11.90 10.78 12.72
CA SER A 250 11.64 9.55 13.45
C SER A 250 10.31 9.58 14.21
N VAL A 251 9.55 8.49 14.14
CA VAL A 251 8.50 8.15 15.10
C VAL A 251 9.07 7.08 16.05
N ARG A 252 9.26 7.43 17.33
CA ARG A 252 10.07 6.69 18.31
C ARG A 252 9.22 5.84 19.26
N ALA A 253 9.87 5.00 20.06
CA ALA A 253 9.25 4.04 20.96
C ALA A 253 8.43 2.99 20.21
N SER A 254 7.81 2.03 20.92
CA SER A 254 6.77 1.16 20.35
C SER A 254 5.51 1.92 19.90
N GLY A 255 5.59 3.25 19.81
CA GLY A 255 4.55 4.14 19.36
C GLY A 255 4.50 4.21 17.84
N GLY A 256 3.30 4.21 17.29
CA GLY A 256 3.07 4.15 15.85
C GLY A 256 2.79 5.51 15.21
N LEU A 257 2.79 5.49 13.88
CA LEU A 257 2.17 6.47 13.01
C LEU A 257 0.80 5.94 12.60
N GLU A 258 -0.27 6.61 13.01
CA GLU A 258 -1.64 6.17 12.74
C GLU A 258 -2.44 7.31 12.13
N ILE A 259 -3.03 7.03 10.98
CA ILE A 259 -3.86 7.97 10.23
C ILE A 259 -5.18 7.28 9.94
N GLU A 260 -6.20 7.67 10.69
CA GLU A 260 -7.58 7.26 10.48
C GLU A 260 -8.28 8.28 9.57
N ALA A 261 -8.39 7.98 8.27
CA ALA A 261 -9.14 8.78 7.32
C ALA A 261 -10.65 8.66 7.58
N SER A 262 -11.39 9.74 7.33
CA SER A 262 -12.82 9.79 7.65
C SER A 262 -13.64 10.68 6.73
N GLY A 263 -14.93 10.37 6.67
CA GLY A 263 -15.95 11.17 5.98
C GLY A 263 -15.80 11.23 4.46
N ASP A 264 -16.63 12.04 3.82
CA ASP A 264 -16.68 12.18 2.35
C ASP A 264 -15.54 13.05 1.79
N THR A 265 -14.93 13.92 2.61
CA THR A 265 -13.92 14.88 2.18
C THR A 265 -12.53 14.27 2.04
N GLY A 266 -12.20 13.30 2.91
CA GLY A 266 -10.93 12.56 2.89
C GLY A 266 -9.67 13.40 3.12
N ILE A 267 -8.57 12.69 3.33
CA ILE A 267 -7.22 13.27 3.32
C ILE A 267 -6.72 13.16 1.89
N GLU A 268 -6.56 14.30 1.19
CA GLU A 268 -6.06 14.36 -0.18
C GLU A 268 -4.63 13.81 -0.27
N PHE A 269 -3.75 14.18 0.67
CA PHE A 269 -2.41 13.61 0.74
C PHE A 269 -1.77 13.68 2.13
N VAL A 270 -0.83 12.77 2.36
CA VAL A 270 0.09 12.72 3.50
C VAL A 270 1.52 12.72 2.99
N TRP A 271 2.38 13.57 3.55
CA TRP A 271 3.76 13.68 3.11
C TRP A 271 4.78 13.90 4.23
N PHE A 272 5.71 12.94 4.33
CA PHE A 272 6.81 12.92 5.29
C PHE A 272 8.15 12.74 4.57
N PRO A 273 8.69 13.78 3.92
CA PRO A 273 9.85 13.64 3.03
C PRO A 273 11.12 13.16 3.71
N ASN A 274 11.31 13.50 4.98
CA ASN A 274 12.52 13.21 5.73
C ASN A 274 12.34 12.13 6.80
N LEU A 275 11.17 11.47 6.86
CA LEU A 275 10.91 10.43 7.84
C LEU A 275 11.73 9.21 7.46
N VAL A 276 12.65 8.80 8.33
CA VAL A 276 13.60 7.69 8.07
C VAL A 276 13.17 6.41 8.79
N ASN A 277 12.72 6.52 10.03
CA ASN A 277 12.45 5.37 10.89
C ASN A 277 11.13 5.51 11.65
N VAL A 278 10.38 4.42 11.72
CA VAL A 278 9.25 4.24 12.64
C VAL A 278 9.54 3.02 13.51
N GLU A 279 9.65 3.21 14.82
CA GLU A 279 9.94 2.14 15.78
C GLU A 279 8.70 1.32 16.18
N GLY A 280 7.49 1.84 15.97
CA GLY A 280 6.23 1.12 16.13
C GLY A 280 5.59 0.75 14.79
N ASP A 281 4.26 0.76 14.78
CA ASP A 281 3.43 0.47 13.61
C ASP A 281 3.20 1.71 12.74
N VAL A 282 2.98 1.51 11.45
CA VAL A 282 2.37 2.49 10.55
C VAL A 282 1.01 1.94 10.13
N SER A 283 -0.08 2.61 10.54
CA SER A 283 -1.44 2.21 10.20
C SER A 283 -2.15 3.32 9.43
N LEU A 284 -2.64 2.97 8.23
CA LEU A 284 -3.56 3.79 7.45
C LEU A 284 -4.93 3.09 7.51
N ASP A 285 -5.89 3.72 8.17
CA ASP A 285 -7.17 3.10 8.54
C ASP A 285 -8.36 4.05 8.31
N GLY A 286 -9.58 3.54 8.42
CA GLY A 286 -10.83 4.31 8.44
C GLY A 286 -11.54 4.38 7.09
N PRO A 287 -12.85 4.68 7.10
CA PRO A 287 -13.73 4.54 5.94
C PRO A 287 -13.67 5.70 4.93
N GLY A 288 -12.80 6.69 5.18
CA GLY A 288 -12.70 7.89 4.35
C GLY A 288 -11.67 7.77 3.22
N PRO A 289 -11.74 8.62 2.19
CA PRO A 289 -10.73 8.63 1.15
C PRO A 289 -9.38 9.08 1.70
N LEU A 290 -8.31 8.37 1.34
CA LEU A 290 -6.93 8.77 1.55
C LEU A 290 -6.22 8.83 0.20
N GLY A 291 -6.12 10.00 -0.44
CA GLY A 291 -5.68 10.11 -1.83
C GLY A 291 -4.26 9.58 -2.08
N SER A 292 -3.28 10.01 -1.30
CA SER A 292 -1.90 9.55 -1.47
C SER A 292 -1.08 9.61 -0.18
N PHE A 293 -0.16 8.67 -0.03
CA PHE A 293 0.79 8.63 1.08
C PHE A 293 2.24 8.57 0.57
N PHE A 294 3.05 9.55 0.98
CA PHE A 294 4.43 9.71 0.54
C PHE A 294 5.41 9.81 1.71
N ALA A 295 6.34 8.86 1.79
CA ALA A 295 7.47 8.91 2.72
C ALA A 295 8.75 8.44 2.03
N PRO A 296 9.32 9.25 1.11
CA PRO A 296 10.41 8.81 0.24
C PRO A 296 11.70 8.42 0.96
N ALA A 297 11.98 9.01 2.12
CA ALA A 297 13.16 8.69 2.93
C ALA A 297 12.91 7.56 3.96
N LEU A 298 11.69 7.01 4.05
CA LEU A 298 11.36 6.00 5.07
C LEU A 298 12.10 4.73 4.75
N GLU A 299 13.07 4.35 5.59
CA GLU A 299 13.91 3.16 5.39
C GLU A 299 13.42 1.96 6.20
N ARG A 300 12.85 2.21 7.39
CA ARG A 300 12.52 1.14 8.34
C ARG A 300 11.20 1.40 9.08
N VAL A 301 10.37 0.36 9.13
CA VAL A 301 9.25 0.23 10.08
C VAL A 301 9.52 -0.99 10.95
N ALA A 302 9.73 -0.81 12.25
CA ALA A 302 10.06 -1.94 13.12
C ALA A 302 8.82 -2.81 13.41
N GLY A 303 7.64 -2.21 13.52
CA GLY A 303 6.37 -2.90 13.66
C GLY A 303 5.73 -3.25 12.31
N SER A 304 4.41 -3.16 12.28
CA SER A 304 3.58 -3.42 11.10
C SER A 304 3.40 -2.16 10.27
N PHE A 305 3.62 -2.24 8.97
CA PHE A 305 3.03 -1.31 8.00
C PHE A 305 1.71 -1.92 7.52
N SER A 306 0.57 -1.29 7.80
CA SER A 306 -0.75 -1.76 7.39
C SER A 306 -1.57 -0.67 6.71
N VAL A 307 -2.18 -1.04 5.60
CA VAL A 307 -3.31 -0.32 5.00
C VAL A 307 -4.56 -1.17 5.18
N ASP A 308 -5.54 -0.60 5.88
CA ASP A 308 -6.80 -1.25 6.20
C ASP A 308 -7.74 -1.31 4.99
N ALA A 309 -8.68 -2.24 5.07
CA ALA A 309 -9.68 -2.52 4.05
C ALA A 309 -10.69 -1.39 3.84
N GLU A 310 -10.89 -0.55 4.85
CA GLU A 310 -11.86 0.54 4.80
C GLU A 310 -11.32 1.78 4.07
N ILE A 311 -10.01 1.86 3.79
CA ILE A 311 -9.40 2.98 3.09
C ILE A 311 -9.87 3.03 1.63
N ASP A 312 -10.63 4.07 1.28
CA ASP A 312 -11.00 4.37 -0.10
C ASP A 312 -10.01 5.35 -0.76
N GLY A 313 -9.99 5.41 -2.09
CA GLY A 313 -9.35 6.48 -2.85
C GLY A 313 -7.82 6.54 -2.82
N LEU A 314 -7.12 5.55 -2.25
CA LEU A 314 -5.64 5.51 -2.19
C LEU A 314 -4.98 5.27 -3.53
N GLU A 315 -4.92 6.28 -4.39
CA GLU A 315 -4.39 6.14 -5.76
C GLU A 315 -2.95 5.62 -5.79
N CYS A 316 -2.11 6.07 -4.86
CA CYS A 316 -0.70 5.70 -4.81
C CYS A 316 -0.17 5.53 -3.38
N LEU A 317 0.49 4.40 -3.14
CA LEU A 317 1.39 4.19 -2.02
C LEU A 317 2.83 4.06 -2.54
N ASN A 318 3.64 5.11 -2.35
CA ASN A 318 5.01 5.17 -2.87
C ASN A 318 6.03 5.30 -1.75
N LEU A 319 6.72 4.19 -1.44
CA LEU A 319 7.74 4.09 -0.38
C LEU A 319 9.07 3.62 -0.96
N PRO A 320 9.73 4.45 -1.80
CA PRO A 320 10.94 4.06 -2.50
C PRO A 320 12.13 3.89 -1.54
N GLY A 321 12.11 4.50 -0.36
CA GLY A 321 13.15 4.34 0.65
C GLY A 321 13.04 3.04 1.44
N LEU A 322 11.84 2.42 1.50
CA LEU A 322 11.52 1.40 2.50
C LEU A 322 12.32 0.15 2.21
N ARG A 323 13.14 -0.28 3.18
CA ARG A 323 14.01 -1.46 3.09
C ARG A 323 13.56 -2.59 3.99
N PHE A 324 12.89 -2.25 5.08
CA PHE A 324 12.54 -3.20 6.12
C PHE A 324 11.19 -2.85 6.75
N ALA A 325 10.34 -3.85 6.96
CA ALA A 325 9.15 -3.76 7.80
C ALA A 325 9.06 -4.98 8.76
N GLY A 326 8.60 -4.83 10.00
CA GLY A 326 8.32 -5.99 10.87
C GLY A 326 7.19 -6.85 10.28
N ARG A 327 6.12 -6.20 9.83
CA ARG A 327 5.05 -6.78 9.00
C ARG A 327 4.69 -5.81 7.90
N PHE A 328 4.26 -6.30 6.75
CA PHE A 328 3.66 -5.50 5.69
C PHE A 328 2.29 -6.07 5.34
N GLY A 329 1.27 -5.22 5.40
CA GLY A 329 -0.11 -5.54 5.07
C GLY A 329 -0.71 -4.45 4.19
N TYR A 330 -1.34 -4.87 3.10
CA TYR A 330 -2.04 -4.00 2.17
C TYR A 330 -3.33 -4.71 1.80
N ASN A 331 -4.40 -4.44 2.54
CA ASN A 331 -5.66 -5.19 2.47
C ASN A 331 -6.76 -4.28 1.92
N TYR A 332 -7.42 -4.69 0.83
CA TYR A 332 -8.53 -4.03 0.14
C TYR A 332 -8.40 -2.54 -0.26
N PRO A 333 -7.22 -1.93 -0.46
CA PRO A 333 -7.22 -0.56 -0.91
C PRO A 333 -7.63 -0.53 -2.39
N PHE A 334 -8.53 0.39 -2.73
CA PHE A 334 -8.88 0.73 -4.12
C PHE A 334 -7.74 1.42 -4.89
N GLY A 335 -6.50 1.22 -4.44
CA GLY A 335 -5.34 1.89 -4.98
C GLY A 335 -4.89 1.37 -6.31
N LYS A 336 -4.36 2.28 -7.13
CA LYS A 336 -3.89 2.00 -8.49
C LYS A 336 -2.43 1.57 -8.49
N ALA A 337 -1.64 2.00 -7.50
CA ALA A 337 -0.22 1.72 -7.49
C ALA A 337 0.40 1.54 -6.10
N LEU A 338 1.22 0.49 -5.98
CA LEU A 338 1.99 0.14 -4.78
C LEU A 338 3.47 0.00 -5.15
N LEU A 339 4.30 0.94 -4.72
CA LEU A 339 5.71 1.04 -5.13
C LEU A 339 6.64 0.88 -3.91
N LEU A 340 7.27 -0.30 -3.81
CA LEU A 340 8.20 -0.74 -2.77
C LEU A 340 9.54 -1.23 -3.37
N PRO A 341 10.18 -0.49 -4.30
CA PRO A 341 11.30 -0.98 -5.11
C PRO A 341 12.55 -1.35 -4.31
N ASN A 342 12.68 -0.86 -3.08
CA ASN A 342 13.82 -1.15 -2.22
C ASN A 342 13.47 -1.99 -0.99
N LEU A 343 12.24 -2.49 -0.88
CA LEU A 343 11.82 -3.32 0.26
C LEU A 343 12.55 -4.65 0.17
N LYS A 344 13.58 -4.81 1.01
CA LYS A 344 14.48 -5.96 1.01
C LYS A 344 14.00 -7.05 1.93
N SER A 345 13.32 -6.70 3.02
CA SER A 345 12.82 -7.72 3.91
C SER A 345 11.59 -7.32 4.70
N VAL A 346 10.78 -8.33 5.05
CA VAL A 346 9.91 -8.22 6.22
C VAL A 346 10.31 -9.24 7.29
N GLU A 347 10.02 -8.97 8.57
CA GLU A 347 10.27 -9.99 9.59
C GLU A 347 9.23 -11.10 9.47
N THR A 348 7.95 -10.77 9.68
CA THR A 348 6.89 -11.76 9.93
C THR A 348 6.02 -12.06 8.70
N VAL A 349 5.26 -11.08 8.22
CA VAL A 349 4.21 -11.31 7.19
C VAL A 349 4.28 -10.25 6.11
N PHE A 350 4.11 -10.65 4.85
CA PHE A 350 3.87 -9.76 3.70
C PHE A 350 2.53 -10.12 3.06
N SER A 351 1.49 -9.34 3.31
CA SER A 351 0.12 -9.65 2.91
C SER A 351 -0.42 -8.60 1.92
N LEU A 352 -0.87 -9.06 0.75
CA LEU A 352 -1.65 -8.27 -0.22
C LEU A 352 -3.03 -8.92 -0.39
N GLN A 353 -4.08 -8.32 0.18
CA GLN A 353 -5.43 -8.90 0.10
C GLN A 353 -6.32 -8.04 -0.76
N GLU A 354 -7.08 -8.67 -1.66
CA GLU A 354 -8.14 -8.06 -2.47
C GLU A 354 -7.72 -6.81 -3.26
N VAL A 355 -6.54 -6.87 -3.86
CA VAL A 355 -5.89 -5.75 -4.59
C VAL A 355 -6.42 -5.58 -6.02
N THR A 356 -7.75 -5.73 -6.21
CA THR A 356 -8.42 -5.77 -7.53
C THR A 356 -8.27 -4.50 -8.37
N SER A 357 -7.98 -3.37 -7.75
CA SER A 357 -7.75 -2.08 -8.41
C SER A 357 -6.29 -1.81 -8.76
N LEU A 358 -5.36 -2.67 -8.31
CA LEU A 358 -3.92 -2.38 -8.39
C LEU A 358 -3.40 -2.53 -9.82
N GLU A 359 -3.21 -1.41 -10.50
CA GLU A 359 -2.70 -1.36 -11.87
C GLU A 359 -1.18 -1.56 -11.96
N ARG A 360 -0.46 -1.09 -10.93
CA ARG A 360 1.01 -1.12 -10.86
C ARG A 360 1.50 -1.61 -9.50
N PHE A 361 2.42 -2.56 -9.51
CA PHE A 361 3.14 -3.00 -8.34
C PHE A 361 4.63 -3.07 -8.62
N GLU A 362 5.42 -2.58 -7.68
CA GLU A 362 6.87 -2.63 -7.74
C GLU A 362 7.39 -3.10 -6.39
N LEU A 363 8.25 -4.11 -6.39
CA LEU A 363 8.92 -4.65 -5.22
C LEU A 363 10.42 -4.79 -5.54
N SER A 364 11.27 -4.90 -4.52
CA SER A 364 12.69 -5.15 -4.73
C SER A 364 12.95 -6.44 -5.52
N ASP A 365 14.01 -6.42 -6.32
CA ASP A 365 14.58 -7.59 -7.01
C ASP A 365 15.22 -8.61 -6.05
N ARG A 366 15.28 -8.29 -4.76
CA ARG A 366 15.73 -9.16 -3.68
C ARG A 366 14.86 -8.91 -2.45
N PHE A 367 13.90 -9.81 -2.23
CA PHE A 367 12.99 -9.73 -1.11
C PHE A 367 13.15 -10.97 -0.22
N ASP A 368 13.47 -10.73 1.05
CA ASP A 368 13.71 -11.73 2.09
C ASP A 368 12.59 -11.68 3.12
N VAL A 369 12.22 -12.81 3.69
CA VAL A 369 11.35 -12.81 4.87
C VAL A 369 12.07 -13.55 5.98
N SER A 370 12.44 -12.80 7.02
CA SER A 370 13.50 -13.23 7.94
C SER A 370 13.03 -14.02 9.16
N ALA A 371 11.71 -14.17 9.39
CA ALA A 371 11.23 -14.84 10.60
C ALA A 371 11.24 -16.38 10.52
N GLN A 372 11.44 -16.96 11.70
CA GLN A 372 11.22 -18.37 12.03
C GLN A 372 9.73 -18.76 12.09
N THR A 373 8.81 -17.89 11.67
CA THR A 373 7.35 -18.05 11.76
C THR A 373 6.71 -17.93 10.38
N ASP A 374 5.48 -18.44 10.24
CA ASP A 374 4.70 -18.50 9.01
C ASP A 374 4.66 -17.21 8.18
N VAL A 375 5.44 -17.20 7.12
CA VAL A 375 5.48 -16.21 6.06
C VAL A 375 4.30 -16.40 5.11
N VAL A 376 3.17 -15.80 5.43
CA VAL A 376 2.01 -15.83 4.54
C VAL A 376 2.14 -14.73 3.48
N ILE A 377 2.60 -15.09 2.28
CA ILE A 377 2.37 -14.26 1.08
C ILE A 377 0.95 -14.56 0.59
N VAL A 378 0.01 -13.70 0.98
CA VAL A 378 -1.34 -13.70 0.38
C VAL A 378 -1.31 -12.72 -0.78
N VAL A 379 -1.64 -13.17 -1.98
CA VAL A 379 -2.06 -12.29 -3.08
C VAL A 379 -3.42 -12.79 -3.56
N ARG A 380 -4.46 -11.99 -3.30
CA ARG A 380 -5.83 -12.28 -3.76
C ARG A 380 -6.29 -11.24 -4.76
N ASP A 381 -6.89 -11.73 -5.83
CA ASP A 381 -7.65 -10.94 -6.81
C ASP A 381 -6.85 -9.82 -7.48
N TRP A 382 -5.69 -10.16 -8.03
CA TRP A 382 -4.91 -9.23 -8.86
C TRP A 382 -5.63 -8.92 -10.19
N PRO A 383 -5.67 -7.67 -10.69
CA PRO A 383 -6.26 -7.36 -11.97
C PRO A 383 -5.34 -7.67 -13.16
N SER A 384 -5.94 -7.93 -14.33
CA SER A 384 -5.22 -8.17 -15.59
C SER A 384 -4.60 -6.88 -16.15
N SER A 385 -3.50 -6.42 -15.58
CA SER A 385 -2.75 -5.26 -16.09
C SER A 385 -1.77 -5.70 -17.19
N LYS A 386 -1.87 -5.09 -18.39
CA LYS A 386 -1.04 -5.42 -19.59
C LYS A 386 0.34 -4.74 -19.62
N ASP A 387 0.67 -3.87 -18.65
CA ASP A 387 1.92 -3.10 -18.60
C ASP A 387 2.69 -3.40 -17.29
N GLN A 388 3.06 -4.67 -17.11
CA GLN A 388 3.88 -5.09 -15.97
C GLN A 388 5.38 -5.06 -16.31
N THR A 389 6.15 -4.32 -15.52
CA THR A 389 7.60 -4.53 -15.43
C THR A 389 7.86 -5.90 -14.83
N LYS A 390 8.55 -6.71 -15.61
CA LYS A 390 8.70 -8.15 -15.45
C LYS A 390 9.49 -8.53 -14.20
N SER A 391 9.02 -9.59 -13.56
CA SER A 391 9.65 -10.52 -12.61
C SER A 391 9.77 -10.11 -11.13
N VAL A 392 9.15 -10.92 -10.25
CA VAL A 392 9.58 -11.12 -8.87
C VAL A 392 10.77 -12.07 -8.94
N ARG A 393 12.00 -11.53 -8.86
CA ARG A 393 13.23 -12.33 -8.80
C ARG A 393 13.65 -12.43 -7.33
N HIS A 394 14.04 -13.63 -6.91
CA HIS A 394 14.71 -13.95 -5.65
C HIS A 394 13.91 -13.72 -4.34
N LEU A 395 13.23 -14.79 -3.89
CA LEU A 395 12.73 -14.99 -2.52
C LEU A 395 13.74 -15.80 -1.67
N THR A 396 14.53 -15.15 -0.81
CA THR A 396 15.64 -15.83 -0.09
C THR A 396 15.30 -16.53 1.23
N ARG A 397 15.97 -17.69 1.41
CA ARG A 397 16.31 -18.48 2.61
C ARG A 397 15.27 -19.40 3.23
N THR A 398 14.19 -18.93 3.85
CA THR A 398 13.21 -19.85 4.46
C THR A 398 11.83 -19.22 4.39
N LEU A 399 10.91 -19.82 3.64
CA LEU A 399 9.50 -19.46 3.63
C LEU A 399 8.81 -20.57 4.42
N THR A 400 8.78 -20.48 5.75
CA THR A 400 7.79 -21.22 6.54
C THR A 400 6.46 -20.66 6.11
N VAL A 401 5.49 -21.45 5.66
CA VAL A 401 4.26 -20.85 5.15
C VAL A 401 3.02 -21.47 5.71
N GLY A 402 2.28 -20.65 6.46
CA GLY A 402 0.87 -20.87 6.72
C GLY A 402 0.09 -20.73 5.42
N SER A 403 -0.04 -21.82 4.67
CA SER A 403 -0.82 -21.93 3.42
C SER A 403 -0.59 -20.79 2.40
N PRO A 404 0.51 -20.79 1.61
CA PRO A 404 0.75 -19.75 0.62
C PRO A 404 -0.33 -19.84 -0.45
N LEU A 405 -1.04 -18.75 -0.67
CA LEU A 405 -2.10 -18.64 -1.67
C LEU A 405 -1.71 -17.55 -2.67
N PHE A 406 -1.08 -17.95 -3.77
CA PHE A 406 -1.02 -17.13 -4.98
C PHE A 406 -2.29 -17.43 -5.78
N PHE A 407 -3.26 -16.52 -5.77
CA PHE A 407 -4.49 -16.66 -6.54
C PHE A 407 -4.70 -15.45 -7.43
N ASN A 408 -5.09 -15.70 -8.69
CA ASN A 408 -5.52 -14.69 -9.65
C ASN A 408 -4.42 -13.70 -10.04
N VAL A 409 -3.12 -14.08 -9.97
CA VAL A 409 -2.03 -13.13 -10.27
C VAL A 409 -1.73 -13.05 -11.77
N LEU A 410 -2.13 -11.94 -12.39
CA LEU A 410 -1.93 -11.68 -13.82
C LEU A 410 -0.57 -11.01 -14.08
N GLY A 411 -0.02 -11.17 -15.28
CA GLY A 411 1.20 -10.53 -15.81
C GLY A 411 2.57 -10.98 -15.27
N ILE A 412 2.63 -11.78 -14.21
CA ILE A 412 3.89 -12.41 -13.77
C ILE A 412 4.24 -13.53 -14.75
N SER A 413 5.30 -13.38 -15.55
CA SER A 413 5.81 -14.41 -16.46
C SER A 413 6.79 -15.40 -15.83
N THR A 414 7.45 -15.00 -14.74
CA THR A 414 8.45 -15.83 -14.06
C THR A 414 8.30 -15.69 -12.56
N LEU A 415 8.14 -16.82 -11.87
CA LEU A 415 8.16 -16.93 -10.42
C LEU A 415 9.46 -17.63 -9.99
N ASP A 416 10.39 -16.88 -9.41
CA ASP A 416 11.71 -17.41 -9.02
C ASP A 416 11.77 -17.78 -7.53
N LEU A 417 11.53 -19.06 -7.24
CA LEU A 417 11.66 -19.72 -5.94
C LEU A 417 13.06 -20.35 -5.77
N SER A 418 14.06 -20.03 -6.59
CA SER A 418 15.41 -20.64 -6.56
C SER A 418 16.17 -20.44 -5.26
N SER A 419 15.72 -19.50 -4.43
CA SER A 419 16.36 -19.15 -3.17
C SER A 419 15.58 -19.58 -1.92
N LEU A 420 14.42 -20.20 -2.13
CA LEU A 420 13.61 -20.82 -1.09
C LEU A 420 14.19 -22.19 -0.73
N VAL A 421 14.75 -22.39 0.47
CA VAL A 421 15.52 -23.62 0.79
C VAL A 421 14.65 -24.69 1.47
N GLN A 422 13.59 -24.29 2.16
CA GLN A 422 12.70 -25.18 2.91
C GLN A 422 11.28 -24.60 2.93
N ILE A 423 10.28 -25.48 2.81
CA ILE A 423 8.88 -25.20 3.14
C ILE A 423 8.50 -26.18 4.24
N SER A 424 8.37 -25.65 5.45
CA SER A 424 7.91 -26.41 6.62
C SER A 424 6.51 -25.93 6.95
N THR A 425 5.60 -26.88 7.19
CA THR A 425 4.29 -26.61 7.77
C THR A 425 4.25 -27.38 9.08
N GLU A 426 3.73 -26.77 10.15
CA GLU A 426 3.51 -27.51 11.41
C GLU A 426 2.35 -28.51 11.26
N GLU A 427 1.47 -28.28 10.28
CA GLU A 427 0.31 -29.11 9.95
C GLU A 427 0.40 -29.62 8.49
N CYS A 428 0.23 -30.93 8.29
CA CYS A 428 0.29 -31.56 6.96
C CYS A 428 -0.84 -31.16 5.99
N ASP A 429 -1.78 -30.32 6.42
CA ASP A 429 -2.91 -29.82 5.61
C ASP A 429 -2.60 -28.50 4.89
N GLU A 430 -1.50 -27.84 5.21
CA GLU A 430 -1.12 -26.58 4.57
C GLU A 430 -0.54 -26.81 3.16
N ARG A 431 -0.95 -25.95 2.22
CA ARG A 431 -0.68 -26.12 0.78
C ARG A 431 -0.08 -24.86 0.19
N LEU A 432 1.08 -24.98 -0.45
CA LEU A 432 1.58 -24.00 -1.40
C LEU A 432 0.73 -24.05 -2.65
N ARG A 433 -0.17 -23.10 -2.78
CA ARG A 433 -1.05 -22.98 -3.94
C ARG A 433 -0.57 -21.86 -4.86
N ILE A 434 -0.23 -22.23 -6.08
CA ILE A 434 0.06 -21.35 -7.21
C ILE A 434 -1.10 -21.49 -8.20
N ALA A 435 -2.04 -20.57 -8.21
CA ALA A 435 -3.27 -20.73 -8.97
C ALA A 435 -3.66 -19.49 -9.78
N ARG A 436 -4.28 -19.72 -10.94
CA ARG A 436 -4.93 -18.71 -11.78
C ARG A 436 -3.97 -17.58 -12.18
N MET A 437 -2.79 -17.95 -12.68
CA MET A 437 -1.75 -17.02 -13.15
C MET A 437 -1.59 -17.11 -14.67
N PRO A 438 -2.46 -16.53 -15.51
CA PRO A 438 -2.52 -16.87 -16.92
C PRO A 438 -1.36 -16.32 -17.77
N ASP A 439 -0.48 -15.52 -17.18
CA ASP A 439 0.74 -15.04 -17.83
C ASP A 439 2.01 -15.75 -17.35
N LEU A 440 1.93 -16.63 -16.34
CA LEU A 440 3.08 -17.33 -15.79
C LEU A 440 3.59 -18.39 -16.76
N GLU A 441 4.84 -18.22 -17.19
CA GLU A 441 5.52 -19.07 -18.17
C GLU A 441 6.54 -19.99 -17.49
N THR A 442 7.19 -19.52 -16.43
CA THR A 442 8.29 -20.24 -15.76
C THR A 442 8.16 -20.16 -14.25
N ILE A 443 8.33 -21.30 -13.57
CA ILE A 443 8.64 -21.35 -12.14
C ILE A 443 10.04 -21.91 -11.98
N ILE A 444 10.93 -21.15 -11.33
CA ILE A 444 12.31 -21.58 -11.04
C ILE A 444 12.34 -22.03 -9.59
N TRP A 445 12.66 -23.29 -9.34
CA TRP A 445 12.70 -23.86 -8.00
C TRP A 445 14.12 -23.92 -7.45
N ASN A 446 14.25 -23.86 -6.13
CA ASN A 446 15.50 -24.21 -5.49
C ASN A 446 15.65 -25.74 -5.50
N PRO A 447 16.76 -26.29 -6.01
CA PRO A 447 17.00 -27.73 -5.94
C PRO A 447 16.97 -28.28 -4.51
N ALA A 448 17.30 -27.46 -3.51
CA ALA A 448 17.26 -27.86 -2.10
C ALA A 448 15.85 -28.09 -1.54
N LEU A 449 14.80 -27.60 -2.21
CA LEU A 449 13.42 -27.87 -1.79
C LEU A 449 13.08 -29.34 -1.91
N LYS A 450 13.68 -30.05 -2.86
CA LYS A 450 13.51 -31.50 -3.01
C LYS A 450 13.63 -32.26 -1.69
N ASP A 451 14.63 -31.88 -0.89
CA ASP A 451 14.98 -32.57 0.34
C ASP A 451 14.35 -31.94 1.59
N ASN A 452 13.68 -30.78 1.47
CA ASN A 452 13.20 -29.95 2.59
C ASN A 452 11.76 -29.45 2.40
N PHE A 453 10.92 -30.22 1.71
CA PHE A 453 9.53 -29.86 1.43
C PHE A 453 8.57 -30.74 2.25
N ALA A 454 7.88 -30.13 3.21
CA ALA A 454 6.92 -30.79 4.10
C ALA A 454 5.49 -30.24 3.92
N ALA A 455 5.10 -29.88 2.69
CA ALA A 455 3.77 -29.33 2.38
C ALA A 455 3.15 -30.00 1.14
N TRP A 456 1.99 -29.51 0.69
CA TRP A 456 1.46 -29.79 -0.65
C TRP A 456 1.79 -28.66 -1.62
N ILE A 457 2.10 -28.97 -2.88
CA ILE A 457 2.11 -27.95 -3.96
C ILE A 457 0.88 -28.15 -4.82
N GLU A 458 0.06 -27.12 -4.94
CA GLU A 458 -1.08 -27.06 -5.84
C GLU A 458 -0.83 -26.02 -6.93
N ILE A 459 -0.65 -26.43 -8.18
CA ILE A 459 -0.41 -25.52 -9.31
C ILE A 459 -1.58 -25.61 -10.29
N PHE A 460 -2.50 -24.67 -10.37
CA PHE A 460 -3.67 -24.84 -11.28
C PHE A 460 -4.11 -23.58 -11.99
N ASP A 461 -4.81 -23.73 -13.10
CA ASP A 461 -5.28 -22.62 -13.95
C ASP A 461 -4.15 -21.69 -14.43
N ILE A 462 -2.99 -22.25 -14.82
CA ILE A 462 -1.82 -21.52 -15.34
C ILE A 462 -1.60 -21.86 -16.83
N PRO A 463 -2.42 -21.33 -17.75
CA PRO A 463 -2.45 -21.75 -19.17
C PRO A 463 -1.15 -21.55 -19.95
N LYS A 464 -0.23 -20.69 -19.49
CA LYS A 464 1.04 -20.40 -20.17
C LYS A 464 2.26 -21.08 -19.54
N LEU A 465 2.08 -21.86 -18.47
CA LEU A 465 3.20 -22.49 -17.79
C LEU A 465 3.89 -23.49 -18.73
N ASP A 466 5.09 -23.15 -19.17
CA ASP A 466 5.87 -23.93 -20.13
C ASP A 466 6.99 -24.72 -19.43
N THR A 467 7.52 -24.16 -18.33
CA THR A 467 8.72 -24.69 -17.65
C THR A 467 8.58 -24.73 -16.13
N LEU A 468 8.89 -25.89 -15.55
CA LEU A 468 9.12 -26.12 -14.13
C LEU A 468 10.61 -26.44 -13.94
N ASP A 469 11.45 -25.41 -13.85
CA ASP A 469 12.89 -25.58 -13.81
C ASP A 469 13.37 -25.82 -12.37
N GLY A 470 14.26 -26.79 -12.17
CA GLY A 470 14.97 -26.99 -10.90
C GLY A 470 14.31 -27.96 -9.90
N LEU A 471 13.10 -28.47 -10.18
CA LEU A 471 12.42 -29.39 -9.25
C LEU A 471 12.88 -30.86 -9.39
N GLY A 472 13.42 -31.24 -10.56
CA GLY A 472 13.99 -32.57 -10.83
C GLY A 472 13.02 -33.75 -10.63
N ASP A 473 13.44 -34.97 -11.03
CA ASP A 473 12.62 -36.21 -10.97
C ASP A 473 12.32 -36.71 -9.54
N GLY A 474 12.40 -35.89 -8.50
CA GLY A 474 12.05 -36.32 -7.15
C GLY A 474 11.60 -35.17 -6.29
N LEU A 475 10.32 -35.14 -5.96
CA LEU A 475 9.87 -34.64 -4.67
C LEU A 475 9.91 -35.83 -3.72
N THR A 476 10.67 -35.75 -2.65
CA THR A 476 10.60 -36.74 -1.57
C THR A 476 9.62 -36.23 -0.51
N THR A 477 8.63 -37.04 -0.15
CA THR A 477 7.64 -36.69 0.88
C THR A 477 8.28 -36.73 2.27
N ASP A 478 7.88 -35.79 3.14
CA ASP A 478 8.17 -35.89 4.58
C ASP A 478 7.50 -37.17 5.13
N PRO A 479 8.26 -38.10 5.74
CA PRO A 479 7.70 -39.33 6.30
C PRO A 479 6.67 -39.12 7.42
N ASN A 480 6.56 -37.91 7.98
CA ASN A 480 5.53 -37.57 8.99
C ASN A 480 4.21 -37.11 8.36
N CYS A 481 4.21 -36.73 7.07
CA CYS A 481 3.01 -36.38 6.32
C CYS A 481 2.66 -37.51 5.36
N ASN A 482 1.73 -38.39 5.78
CA ASN A 482 1.32 -39.61 5.07
C ASN A 482 0.70 -39.42 3.67
N SER A 483 0.74 -38.21 3.08
CA SER A 483 -0.02 -37.89 1.86
C SER A 483 0.60 -36.87 0.91
N GLY A 484 1.77 -36.28 1.16
CA GLY A 484 2.31 -35.21 0.30
C GLY A 484 2.29 -35.53 -1.21
N GLY A 485 1.74 -34.62 -2.02
CA GLY A 485 1.62 -34.79 -3.48
C GLY A 485 1.60 -33.46 -4.23
N LEU A 486 1.77 -33.53 -5.56
CA LEU A 486 1.72 -32.37 -6.45
C LEU A 486 0.41 -32.43 -7.26
N TYR A 487 -0.53 -31.53 -6.95
CA TYR A 487 -1.80 -31.43 -7.66
C TYR A 487 -1.76 -30.27 -8.66
N ALA A 488 -1.78 -30.55 -9.96
CA ALA A 488 -2.07 -29.54 -10.96
C ALA A 488 -3.40 -29.84 -11.67
N GLY A 489 -4.40 -28.99 -11.43
CA GLY A 489 -5.73 -29.10 -12.06
C GLY A 489 -5.66 -29.03 -13.59
N ASP A 490 -6.63 -29.65 -14.27
CA ASP A 490 -6.87 -29.73 -15.72
C ASP A 490 -5.64 -29.87 -16.67
N GLY A 491 -4.46 -30.22 -16.16
CA GLY A 491 -3.21 -30.12 -16.91
C GLY A 491 -2.06 -31.01 -16.46
N LEU A 492 -1.88 -31.30 -15.16
CA LEU A 492 -0.75 -32.10 -14.67
C LEU A 492 -1.04 -32.78 -13.32
N HIS A 493 -1.24 -34.10 -13.29
CA HIS A 493 -1.32 -34.83 -12.02
C HIS A 493 -0.03 -35.64 -11.83
N ALA A 494 0.66 -35.44 -10.71
CA ALA A 494 1.71 -36.35 -10.26
C ALA A 494 1.23 -37.02 -8.96
N TYR A 495 1.22 -38.34 -8.96
CA TYR A 495 0.80 -39.14 -7.81
C TYR A 495 2.04 -39.81 -7.21
N PHE A 496 2.12 -39.87 -5.89
CA PHE A 496 3.17 -40.58 -5.18
C PHE A 496 2.56 -41.80 -4.51
N ASP A 497 3.18 -42.95 -4.74
CA ASP A 497 2.80 -44.16 -4.04
C ASP A 497 3.36 -44.10 -2.61
N PRO A 498 2.49 -44.06 -1.58
CA PRO A 498 2.90 -43.92 -0.19
C PRO A 498 3.66 -45.14 0.34
N GLU A 499 3.57 -46.30 -0.31
CA GLU A 499 4.29 -47.51 0.11
C GLU A 499 5.67 -47.63 -0.53
N THR A 500 5.82 -47.23 -1.80
CA THR A 500 7.05 -47.45 -2.56
C THR A 500 7.95 -46.22 -2.65
N ARG A 501 7.44 -45.02 -2.38
CA ARG A 501 8.14 -43.73 -2.54
C ARG A 501 8.65 -43.47 -3.96
N GLU A 502 8.11 -44.15 -4.96
CA GLU A 502 8.41 -43.90 -6.37
C GLU A 502 7.45 -42.86 -6.96
N THR A 503 7.97 -41.97 -7.81
CA THR A 503 7.19 -40.98 -8.55
C THR A 503 6.34 -41.71 -9.61
N VAL A 504 5.01 -41.69 -9.49
CA VAL A 504 4.11 -42.28 -10.49
C VAL A 504 3.78 -41.22 -11.56
N TYR A 505 4.04 -41.59 -12.82
CA TYR A 505 4.18 -40.73 -14.01
C TYR A 505 3.17 -39.58 -14.20
N LEU A 506 3.73 -38.50 -14.78
CA LEU A 506 3.10 -37.28 -15.29
C LEU A 506 2.08 -37.56 -16.40
N SER A 507 0.87 -37.04 -16.29
CA SER A 507 0.01 -36.81 -17.46
C SER A 507 -0.03 -35.31 -17.76
N VAL A 508 0.44 -34.89 -18.93
CA VAL A 508 0.21 -33.53 -19.46
C VAL A 508 -1.08 -33.58 -20.28
N ALA A 509 -2.09 -32.78 -19.92
CA ALA A 509 -3.23 -32.55 -20.79
C ALA A 509 -2.94 -31.33 -21.67
N LYS A 510 -2.52 -31.56 -22.93
CA LYS A 510 -2.50 -30.52 -23.97
C LYS A 510 -3.74 -30.72 -24.84
N ASN A 511 -4.66 -29.74 -24.84
CA ASN A 511 -5.91 -29.79 -25.62
C ASN A 511 -6.83 -30.98 -25.30
N GLY A 512 -6.94 -31.37 -24.02
CA GLY A 512 -7.86 -32.45 -23.61
C GLY A 512 -7.42 -33.87 -24.00
N LYS A 513 -6.14 -34.08 -24.34
CA LYS A 513 -5.56 -35.42 -24.54
C LYS A 513 -4.37 -35.63 -23.61
N ALA A 514 -4.42 -36.71 -22.84
CA ALA A 514 -3.30 -37.18 -22.04
C ALA A 514 -2.20 -37.72 -22.95
N VAL A 515 -0.97 -37.22 -22.80
CA VAL A 515 0.22 -37.77 -23.45
C VAL A 515 1.04 -38.50 -22.39
N LEU A 516 1.15 -39.83 -22.53
CA LEU A 516 2.07 -40.66 -21.75
C LEU A 516 3.45 -40.62 -22.42
N PRO A 517 4.53 -40.15 -21.77
CA PRO A 517 5.88 -40.47 -22.24
C PRO A 517 6.10 -41.98 -22.10
N ARG A 518 6.66 -42.62 -23.13
CA ARG A 518 6.96 -44.05 -23.11
C ARG A 518 7.97 -44.37 -21.99
N PRO A 519 7.86 -45.55 -21.35
CA PRO A 519 8.86 -45.99 -20.38
C PRO A 519 10.22 -46.20 -21.08
N ALA A 520 11.30 -45.86 -20.39
CA ALA A 520 12.64 -46.36 -20.68
C ALA A 520 12.83 -47.70 -19.96
#